data_AF-A0A285TQD3-F1
#
_entry.id   AF-A0A285TQD3-F1
#
_cell.length_a   1.000
_cell.length_b   1.000
_cell.length_c   1.000
_cell.angle_alpha   90.00
_cell.angle_beta   90.00
_cell.angle_gamma   90.00
#
_symmetry.space_group_name_H-M   'P 1'
#
loop_
_entity.id
_entity.type
_entity.pdbx_description
1 polymer ?
#
loop_
_entity_poly.entity_id
_entity_poly.type
_entity_poly.pdbx_seq_one_letter_code
_entity_poly.pdbx_strand_id
1 'polypeptide(L)' 'MAYEKLSKFFYKYGKEKFLEEYKKRIDDYGSYVTDLTIRPFRKGNVMNQEETLFFVNIPPFAIIRKSINE' A
#
# COMPACT_ATOMS: atom_id res chain seq x y z
N MET A 1 12.32 5.53 8.70
CA MET A 1 12.02 6.10 7.36
C MET A 1 10.58 6.62 7.39
N ALA A 2 10.36 7.89 7.05
CA ALA A 2 9.01 8.42 6.89
C ALA A 2 8.45 7.87 5.56
N TYR A 3 7.42 7.05 5.61
CA TYR A 3 6.76 6.55 4.40
C TYR A 3 6.07 7.72 3.71
N GLU A 4 6.50 8.06 2.49
CA GLU A 4 5.74 8.98 1.63
C GLU A 4 4.50 8.28 1.06
N LYS A 5 3.45 9.07 0.79
CA LYS A 5 2.26 8.59 0.07
C LYS A 5 2.68 8.02 -1.30
N LEU A 6 2.15 6.85 -1.65
CA LEU A 6 2.44 6.17 -2.92
C LEU A 6 2.17 7.06 -4.15
N SER A 7 1.13 7.90 -4.09
CA SER A 7 0.84 8.89 -5.14
C SER A 7 1.98 9.89 -5.33
N LYS A 8 2.58 10.40 -4.24
CA LYS A 8 3.73 11.31 -4.30
C LYS A 8 4.98 10.59 -4.84
N PHE A 9 5.17 9.33 -4.45
CA PHE A 9 6.27 8.50 -4.93
C PHE A 9 6.20 8.28 -6.45
N PHE A 10 5.01 8.01 -6.98
CA PHE A 10 4.76 7.90 -8.43
C PHE A 10 5.19 9.16 -9.19
N TYR A 11 4.76 10.35 -8.74
CA TYR A 11 5.14 11.60 -9.42
C TYR A 11 6.63 11.91 -9.35
N LYS A 12 7.31 11.46 -8.28
CA LYS A 12 8.74 11.73 -8.07
C LYS A 12 9.66 10.76 -8.81
N TYR A 13 9.28 9.49 -8.90
CA TYR A 13 10.18 8.42 -9.35
C TYR A 13 9.68 7.66 -10.57
N GLY A 14 8.46 7.94 -11.05
CA GLY A 14 7.87 7.30 -12.21
C GLY A 14 7.20 5.95 -11.91
N LYS A 15 6.66 5.35 -12.96
CA LYS A 15 5.79 4.16 -12.89
C LYS A 15 6.51 2.90 -12.42
N GLU A 16 7.70 2.63 -12.94
CA GLU A 16 8.44 1.38 -12.65
C GLU A 16 8.80 1.28 -11.17
N LYS A 17 9.47 2.31 -10.63
CA LYS A 17 9.81 2.38 -9.20
C LYS A 17 8.57 2.36 -8.32
N PHE A 18 7.47 2.99 -8.76
CA PHE A 18 6.20 2.92 -8.04
C PHE A 18 5.69 1.48 -7.92
N LEU A 19 5.74 0.69 -9.00
CA LEU A 19 5.28 -0.70 -8.97
C LEU A 19 6.16 -1.56 -8.06
N GLU A 20 7.48 -1.35 -8.08
CA GLU A 20 8.41 -2.03 -7.17
C GLU A 20 8.10 -1.72 -5.70
N GLU A 21 7.93 -0.44 -5.37
CA GLU A 21 7.61 0.00 -4.02
C GLU A 21 6.21 -0.45 -3.57
N TYR A 22 5.23 -0.43 -4.48
CA TYR A 22 3.89 -0.95 -4.23
C TYR A 22 3.92 -2.44 -3.89
N LYS A 23 4.61 -3.25 -4.72
CA LYS A 23 4.76 -4.69 -4.49
C LYS A 23 5.48 -4.96 -3.17
N LYS A 24 6.58 -4.25 -2.91
CA LYS A 24 7.30 -4.34 -1.64
C LYS A 24 6.38 -4.03 -0.45
N ARG A 25 5.52 -3.00 -0.55
CA ARG A 25 4.58 -2.66 0.53
C ARG A 25 3.46 -3.68 0.70
N ILE A 26 3.11 -4.47 -0.29
CA ILE A 26 2.09 -5.52 -0.14
C ILE A 26 2.70 -6.80 0.44
N ASP A 27 3.90 -7.14 -0.01
CA ASP A 27 4.58 -8.38 0.36
C ASP A 27 5.35 -8.26 1.70
N ASP A 28 5.52 -7.06 2.24
CA ASP A 28 6.25 -6.83 3.49
C ASP A 28 5.44 -7.25 4.73
N TYR A 29 6.15 -7.76 5.74
CA TYR A 29 5.57 -8.25 7.00
C TYR A 29 4.81 -7.16 7.78
N GLY A 30 5.15 -5.89 7.54
CA GLY A 30 4.45 -4.75 8.10
C GLY A 30 3.04 -4.55 7.53
N SER A 31 2.63 -5.28 6.51
CA SER A 31 1.39 -5.02 5.79
C SER A 31 0.29 -6.04 6.02
N TYR A 32 -0.93 -5.56 6.02
CA TYR A 32 -2.13 -6.38 6.15
C TYR A 32 -3.02 -6.13 4.95
N VAL A 33 -3.06 -7.11 4.05
CA VAL A 33 -4.01 -7.15 2.93
C VAL A 33 -5.37 -7.53 3.50
N THR A 34 -6.39 -6.76 3.16
CA THR A 34 -7.76 -6.99 3.61
C THR A 34 -8.55 -7.75 2.56
N ASP A 35 -9.67 -8.36 2.95
CA ASP A 35 -10.62 -8.94 2.00
C ASP A 35 -11.56 -7.89 1.37
N LEU A 36 -11.28 -6.59 1.57
CA LEU A 36 -12.08 -5.50 1.02
C LEU A 36 -11.53 -5.09 -0.35
N THR A 37 -12.41 -5.13 -1.34
CA THR A 37 -12.13 -4.66 -2.70
C THR A 37 -12.90 -3.39 -3.00
N ILE A 38 -12.25 -2.43 -3.66
CA ILE A 38 -12.88 -1.21 -4.14
C ILE A 38 -12.78 -1.11 -5.66
N ARG A 39 -13.74 -0.41 -6.27
CA ARG A 39 -13.62 0.03 -7.66
C ARG A 39 -13.21 1.50 -7.67
N PRO A 40 -11.99 1.83 -8.11
CA PRO A 40 -11.58 3.22 -8.20
C PRO A 40 -12.45 3.95 -9.23
N PHE A 41 -12.63 5.25 -9.01
CA PHE A 41 -13.32 6.13 -9.94
C PHE A 41 -12.42 7.29 -10.34
N ARG A 42 -12.54 7.77 -11.57
CA ARG A 42 -11.80 8.92 -12.09
C ARG A 42 -12.75 9.86 -12.82
N LYS A 43 -12.77 11.12 -12.39
CA LYS A 43 -13.68 12.16 -12.94
C LYS A 43 -15.15 11.68 -12.98
N GLY A 44 -15.61 11.03 -11.90
CA GLY A 44 -16.98 10.50 -11.78
C GLY A 44 -17.24 9.17 -12.51
N ASN A 45 -16.29 8.66 -13.28
CA ASN A 45 -16.44 7.37 -13.98
C ASN A 45 -15.78 6.24 -13.17
N VAL A 46 -16.54 5.19 -12.88
CA VAL A 46 -16.02 3.98 -12.25
C VAL A 46 -15.11 3.26 -13.25
N MET A 47 -13.93 2.85 -12.80
CA MET A 47 -12.97 2.11 -13.61
C MET A 47 -13.33 0.62 -13.63
N ASN A 48 -13.05 -0.06 -14.75
CA ASN A 48 -13.29 -1.50 -14.91
C ASN A 48 -12.13 -2.34 -14.32
N GLN A 49 -11.71 -1.99 -13.10
CA GLN A 49 -10.70 -2.73 -12.35
C GLN A 49 -11.10 -2.74 -10.87
N GLU A 50 -10.75 -3.81 -10.17
CA GLU A 50 -10.93 -3.92 -8.73
C GLU A 50 -9.57 -3.86 -8.05
N GLU A 51 -9.49 -3.12 -6.96
CA GLU A 51 -8.26 -2.91 -6.20
C GLU A 51 -8.50 -3.38 -4.76
N THR A 52 -7.64 -4.25 -4.26
CA THR A 52 -7.69 -4.74 -2.88
C THR A 52 -7.11 -3.69 -1.94
N LEU A 53 -7.82 -3.40 -0.85
CA LEU A 53 -7.33 -2.51 0.19
C LEU A 53 -6.31 -3.23 1.07
N PHE A 54 -5.25 -2.52 1.44
CA PHE A 54 -4.25 -2.99 2.39
C PHE A 54 -3.79 -1.86 3.31
N PHE A 55 -3.39 -2.24 4.52
CA PHE A 55 -2.77 -1.34 5.48
C PHE A 55 -1.27 -1.61 5.53
N VAL A 56 -0.48 -0.53 5.62
CA VAL A 56 0.96 -0.62 5.89
C VAL A 56 1.19 -0.11 7.31
N ASN A 57 1.66 -0.99 8.20
CA ASN A 57 2.07 -0.57 9.54
C ASN A 57 3.39 0.16 9.44
N ILE A 58 3.35 1.47 9.68
CA ILE A 58 4.57 2.26 9.81
C ILE A 58 5.28 1.92 11.13
N PRO A 59 6.63 2.01 11.21
CA PRO A 59 7.45 1.58 12.34
C PRO A 59 6.96 1.91 13.76
N PRO A 60 6.36 3.07 14.08
CA PRO A 60 5.83 3.30 15.43
C PRO A 60 4.71 2.33 15.85
N PHE A 61 4.04 1.66 14.90
CA PHE A 61 2.98 0.68 15.15
C PHE A 61 3.36 -0.77 14.77
N ALA A 62 4.43 -0.95 13.99
CA ALA A 62 4.88 -2.28 13.54
C ALA A 62 5.60 -3.10 14.63
N ILE A 63 6.23 -2.43 15.60
CA ILE A 63 6.99 -3.09 16.69
C ILE A 63 6.09 -4.01 17.53
N ILE A 64 4.81 -3.66 17.69
CA ILE A 64 3.85 -4.42 18.52
C ILE A 64 3.54 -5.80 17.90
N ARG A 65 3.57 -5.93 16.57
CA ARG A 65 3.22 -7.18 15.90
C ARG A 65 4.36 -8.20 15.86
N LYS A 66 5.62 -7.76 15.96
CA LYS A 66 6.76 -8.67 15.98
C LYS A 66 6.80 -9.49 17.29
N SER A 67 6.51 -8.85 18.43
CA SER A 67 6.51 -9.50 19.74
C SER A 67 5.28 -10.38 20.04
N ILE A 68 4.25 -10.37 19.19
CA ILE A 68 3.05 -11.23 19.34
C ILE A 68 3.22 -12.56 18.58
N ASN A 69 4.10 -12.59 17.58
CA ASN A 69 4.34 -13.75 16.73
C ASN A 69 5.72 -14.43 16.97
N GLU A 70 6.46 -13.99 17.99
CA GLU A 70 7.64 -14.66 18.56
C GLU A 70 7.26 -15.30 19.90
#